data_AF-A0A6G1RTL2-F1
#
_entry.id   AF-A0A6G1RTL2-F1
#
_cell.length_a   1.000
_cell.length_b   1.000
_cell.length_c   1.000
_cell.angle_alpha   90.00
_cell.angle_beta   90.00
_cell.angle_gamma   90.00
#
_symmetry.space_group_name_H-M   'P 1'
#
loop_
_entity.id
_entity.type
_entity.pdbx_description
1 polymer ?
#
loop_
_entity_poly.entity_id
_entity_poly.type
_entity_poly.pdbx_seq_one_letter_code
_entity_poly.pdbx_strand_id
1 'polypeptide(L)'
;FAFTAEWYDPNASLFRRYELLYYPKDGSVEMYDVKNHRTFLKRTKYDSLHLEDLFVGNKITIFSRHLSLVDYGDQYTARKLGSRKERTLALIKPDAMPKIGDLIDIIINAGFTITKAKMMMLSRKEAADFYVDHQSKPFYNELLQFITSRS
;
A
#
# COMPACT_ATOMS: atom_id res chain seq x y z
N PHE A 1 10.13 -7.69 14.72
CA PHE A 1 10.25 -6.95 13.46
C PHE A 1 10.19 -5.48 13.78
N ALA A 2 11.13 -4.70 13.25
CA ALA A 2 11.23 -3.27 13.53
C ALA A 2 10.89 -2.46 12.27
N PHE A 3 10.16 -1.36 12.45
CA PHE A 3 9.75 -0.45 11.38
C PHE A 3 9.91 1.00 11.81
N THR A 4 10.24 1.86 10.86
CA THR A 4 10.02 3.30 11.02
C THR A 4 8.57 3.60 10.65
N ALA A 5 7.82 4.15 11.60
CA ALA A 5 6.41 4.51 11.43
C ALA A 5 6.21 6.01 11.58
N GLU A 6 5.40 6.60 10.71
CA GLU A 6 5.00 8.01 10.79
C GLU A 6 3.53 8.15 11.15
N TRP A 7 3.25 9.09 12.05
CA TRP A 7 1.92 9.44 12.50
C TRP A 7 1.72 10.94 12.37
N TYR A 8 0.62 11.37 11.77
CA TYR A 8 0.21 12.77 11.82
C TYR A 8 -0.51 13.04 13.14
N ASP A 9 0.09 13.89 13.98
CA ASP A 9 -0.50 14.36 15.23
C ASP A 9 -1.40 15.58 14.93
N PRO A 10 -2.73 15.45 14.97
CA PRO A 10 -3.64 16.54 14.64
C PRO A 10 -3.60 17.68 15.66
N ASN A 11 -3.20 17.42 16.91
CA ASN A 11 -3.16 18.45 17.95
C ASN A 11 -1.92 19.35 17.80
N ALA A 12 -0.81 18.77 17.34
CA ALA A 12 0.44 19.49 17.14
C ALA A 12 0.69 19.88 15.66
N SER A 13 -0.23 19.51 14.76
CA SER A 13 -0.16 19.74 13.31
C SER A 13 1.18 19.31 12.69
N LEU A 14 1.74 18.19 13.13
CA LEU A 14 3.06 17.72 12.69
C LEU A 14 3.12 16.20 12.54
N PHE A 15 4.05 15.74 11.70
CA PHE A 15 4.39 14.33 11.59
C PHE A 15 5.36 13.94 12.71
N ARG A 16 5.00 12.90 13.46
CA ARG A 16 5.86 12.23 14.44
C ARG A 16 6.37 10.94 13.84
N ARG A 17 7.65 10.65 14.10
CA ARG A 17 8.30 9.42 13.67
C ARG A 17 8.57 8.55 14.90
N TYR A 18 8.21 7.28 14.78
CA TYR A 18 8.37 6.28 15.82
C TYR A 18 9.11 5.07 15.26
N GLU A 19 9.88 4.42 16.12
CA GLU A 19 10.27 3.04 15.90
C GLU A 19 9.14 2.14 16.41
N LEU A 20 8.56 1.34 15.54
CA LEU A 20 7.53 0.36 15.83
C LEU A 20 8.16 -1.03 15.90
N LEU A 21 7.99 -1.71 17.03
CA LEU A 21 8.42 -3.10 17.22
C LEU A 21 7.18 -4.00 17.26
N TYR A 22 7.17 -5.03 16.40
CA TYR A 22 6.18 -6.09 16.41
C TYR A 22 6.79 -7.42 16.82
N TYR A 23 6.15 -8.10 17.76
CA TYR A 23 6.57 -9.36 18.33
C TYR A 23 5.66 -10.50 17.82
N PRO A 24 6.05 -11.22 16.74
CA PRO A 24 5.17 -12.20 16.10
C PRO A 24 4.83 -13.41 16.98
N LYS A 25 5.62 -13.67 18.03
CA LYS A 25 5.39 -14.79 18.96
C LYS A 25 4.10 -14.63 19.77
N ASP A 26 3.72 -13.40 20.10
CA ASP A 26 2.59 -13.10 20.97
C ASP A 26 1.66 -11.99 20.43
N GLY A 27 1.93 -11.48 19.22
CA GLY A 27 1.13 -10.43 18.58
C GLY A 27 1.22 -9.08 19.31
N SER A 28 2.24 -8.86 20.14
CA SER A 28 2.41 -7.58 20.83
C SER A 28 3.14 -6.54 20.00
N VAL A 29 2.86 -5.27 20.31
CA VAL A 29 3.44 -4.09 19.68
C VAL A 29 4.02 -3.14 20.71
N GLU A 30 5.09 -2.45 20.34
CA GLU A 30 5.74 -1.41 21.13
C GLU A 30 6.14 -0.24 20.22
N MET A 31 6.06 0.99 20.72
CA MET A 31 6.47 2.18 19.96
C MET A 31 7.42 3.05 20.77
N TYR A 32 8.52 3.45 20.14
CA TYR A 32 9.53 4.33 20.72
C TYR A 32 9.59 5.65 19.95
N ASP A 33 9.54 6.77 20.67
CA ASP A 33 9.74 8.11 20.13
C ASP A 33 11.24 8.36 19.96
N VAL A 34 11.70 8.23 18.72
CA VAL A 34 13.13 8.33 18.37
C VAL A 34 13.68 9.72 18.68
N LYS A 35 12.88 10.77 18.47
CA LYS A 35 13.32 12.16 18.66
C LYS A 35 13.52 12.49 20.13
N ASN A 36 12.61 12.02 20.98
CA ASN A 36 12.62 12.35 22.41
C ASN A 36 13.23 11.24 23.28
N HIS A 37 13.77 10.19 22.66
CA HIS A 37 14.36 9.03 23.34
C HIS A 37 13.48 8.49 24.48
N ARG A 38 12.20 8.24 24.20
CA ARG A 38 11.26 7.74 25.20
C ARG A 38 10.27 6.73 24.63
N THR A 39 9.82 5.81 25.47
CA THR A 39 8.70 4.92 25.12
C THR A 39 7.43 5.75 24.90
N PHE A 40 6.81 5.58 23.74
CA PHE A 40 5.52 6.18 23.42
C PHE A 40 4.37 5.21 23.74
N LEU A 41 4.53 3.94 23.36
CA LEU A 41 3.61 2.84 23.68
C LEU A 41 4.43 1.68 24.25
N LYS A 42 4.17 1.31 25.50
CA LYS A 42 4.79 0.12 26.10
C LYS A 42 4.32 -1.14 25.37
N ARG A 43 5.14 -2.19 25.36
CA ARG A 43 4.79 -3.49 24.78
C ARG A 43 3.42 -3.96 25.27
N THR A 44 2.47 -4.01 24.34
CA THR A 44 1.07 -4.31 24.61
C THR A 44 0.56 -5.28 23.55
N LYS A 45 -0.21 -6.28 23.95
CA LYS A 45 -0.84 -7.21 23.02
C LYS A 45 -1.85 -6.45 22.14
N TYR A 46 -1.83 -6.71 20.84
CA TYR A 46 -2.71 -6.03 19.88
C TYR A 46 -3.13 -6.99 18.76
N ASP A 47 -4.25 -7.68 18.99
CA ASP A 47 -4.69 -8.81 18.16
C ASP A 47 -5.17 -8.41 16.76
N SER A 48 -5.48 -7.13 16.53
CA SER A 48 -5.96 -6.63 15.24
C SER A 48 -4.84 -6.28 14.25
N LEU A 49 -3.57 -6.57 14.57
CA LEU A 49 -2.44 -6.35 13.67
C LEU A 49 -1.78 -7.69 13.32
N HIS A 50 -1.80 -8.02 12.03
CA HIS A 50 -1.26 -9.26 11.52
C HIS A 50 0.07 -9.03 10.80
N LEU A 51 0.86 -10.11 10.67
CA LEU A 51 2.17 -10.03 10.01
C LEU A 51 2.05 -9.58 8.55
N GLU A 52 0.93 -9.86 7.89
CA GLU A 52 0.65 -9.41 6.53
C GLU A 52 0.48 -7.90 6.41
N ASP A 53 0.11 -7.19 7.48
CA ASP A 53 -0.02 -5.73 7.48
C ASP A 53 1.35 -5.03 7.54
N LEU A 54 2.41 -5.76 7.88
CA LEU A 54 3.72 -5.23 8.21
C LEU A 54 4.64 -5.17 6.99
N PHE A 55 4.44 -4.16 6.15
CA PHE A 55 5.30 -3.87 5.01
C PHE A 55 5.42 -2.37 4.74
N VAL A 56 6.55 -1.96 4.18
CA VAL A 56 6.80 -0.54 3.86
C VAL A 56 5.78 -0.02 2.85
N GLY A 57 5.28 1.18 3.14
CA GLY A 57 4.24 1.89 2.44
C GLY A 57 2.81 1.43 2.76
N ASN A 58 2.59 0.51 3.70
CA ASN A 58 1.27 0.21 4.23
C ASN A 58 0.84 1.26 5.28
N LYS A 59 -0.47 1.42 5.47
CA LYS A 59 -1.04 2.17 6.59
C LYS A 59 -1.71 1.20 7.54
N ILE A 60 -1.32 1.24 8.82
CA ILE A 60 -1.86 0.38 9.86
C ILE A 60 -2.53 1.22 10.95
N THR A 61 -3.40 0.60 11.73
CA THR A 61 -4.07 1.29 12.86
C THR A 61 -3.65 0.65 14.17
N ILE A 62 -3.11 1.45 15.09
CA ILE A 62 -2.75 1.03 16.46
C ILE A 62 -3.39 2.01 17.45
N PHE A 63 -4.31 1.52 18.30
CA PHE A 63 -5.02 2.33 19.30
C PHE A 63 -5.56 3.67 18.73
N SER A 64 -6.35 3.58 17.66
CA SER A 64 -6.95 4.71 16.93
C SER A 64 -5.96 5.68 16.26
N ARG A 65 -4.68 5.30 16.13
CA ARG A 65 -3.68 6.06 15.38
C ARG A 65 -3.41 5.39 14.04
N HIS A 66 -3.58 6.15 12.97
CA HIS A 66 -3.24 5.71 11.61
C HIS A 66 -1.75 5.97 11.34
N LEU A 67 -0.97 4.90 11.36
CA LEU A 67 0.48 4.93 11.17
C LEU A 67 0.81 4.54 9.73
N SER A 68 1.72 5.28 9.11
CA SER A 68 2.32 4.88 7.82
C SER A 68 3.65 4.20 8.09
N LEU A 69 3.85 2.97 7.64
CA LEU A 69 5.15 2.29 7.71
C LEU A 69 6.02 2.85 6.59
N VAL A 70 7.04 3.63 6.90
CA VAL A 70 7.83 4.36 5.90
C VAL A 70 9.18 3.71 5.61
N ASP A 71 9.71 2.92 6.54
CA ASP A 71 10.95 2.17 6.35
C ASP A 71 11.02 0.95 7.28
N TYR A 72 11.97 0.06 7.04
CA TYR A 72 12.36 -0.98 8.00
C TYR A 72 13.24 -0.36 9.09
N GLY A 73 13.05 -0.79 10.34
CA GLY A 73 13.86 -0.33 11.48
C GLY A 73 15.22 -1.01 11.57
N ASP A 74 15.38 -2.19 10.96
CA ASP A 74 16.63 -2.94 10.94
C ASP A 74 16.82 -3.78 9.67
N GLN A 75 18.07 -4.20 9.41
CA GLN A 75 18.41 -5.01 8.26
C GLN A 75 17.80 -6.42 8.31
N TYR A 76 17.58 -6.96 9.51
CA TYR A 76 16.95 -8.27 9.69
C TYR A 76 15.51 -8.28 9.15
N THR A 77 14.72 -7.27 9.51
CA THR A 77 13.34 -7.07 9.12
C THR A 77 13.27 -6.77 7.63
N ALA A 78 14.15 -5.91 7.10
CA ALA A 78 14.25 -5.64 5.67
C ALA A 78 14.50 -6.92 4.86
N ARG A 79 15.43 -7.78 5.29
CA ARG A 79 15.70 -9.05 4.59
C ARG A 79 14.54 -10.05 4.71
N LYS A 80 13.88 -10.12 5.87
CA LYS A 80 12.85 -11.13 6.14
C LYS A 80 11.49 -10.77 5.53
N LEU A 81 11.16 -9.48 5.48
CA LEU A 81 9.85 -8.98 5.04
C LEU A 81 9.92 -8.20 3.72
N GLY A 82 11.08 -7.63 3.36
CA GLY A 82 11.24 -6.85 2.13
C GLY A 82 11.09 -7.67 0.85
N SER A 83 11.43 -8.96 0.86
CA SER A 83 11.18 -9.87 -0.26
C SER A 83 9.76 -10.43 -0.31
N ARG A 84 8.93 -10.19 0.71
CA ARG A 84 7.60 -10.82 0.82
C ARG A 84 6.49 -10.11 0.05
N LYS A 85 6.68 -8.85 -0.36
CA LYS A 85 5.60 -8.07 -0.98
C LYS A 85 6.06 -7.24 -2.17
N GLU A 86 5.77 -7.74 -3.35
CA GLU A 86 5.84 -7.02 -4.61
C GLU A 86 4.56 -6.20 -4.81
N ARG A 87 4.69 -5.02 -5.41
CA ARG A 87 3.55 -4.21 -5.86
C ARG A 87 3.44 -4.34 -7.37
N THR A 88 2.23 -4.57 -7.84
CA THR A 88 1.90 -4.57 -9.26
C THR A 88 0.69 -3.68 -9.50
N LEU A 89 0.50 -3.27 -10.76
CA LEU A 89 -0.66 -2.51 -11.21
C LEU A 89 -1.55 -3.43 -12.05
N ALA A 90 -2.78 -3.64 -11.60
CA ALA A 90 -3.82 -4.27 -12.40
C ALA A 90 -4.65 -3.19 -13.10
N LEU A 91 -4.83 -3.30 -14.41
CA LEU A 91 -5.68 -2.42 -15.20
C LEU A 91 -6.87 -3.19 -15.76
N ILE A 92 -8.07 -2.76 -15.41
CA ILE A 92 -9.32 -3.28 -15.98
C ILE A 92 -9.67 -2.41 -17.18
N LYS A 93 -9.82 -3.04 -18.35
CA LYS A 93 -10.18 -2.36 -19.60
C LYS A 93 -11.67 -2.00 -19.63
N PRO A 94 -12.09 -0.98 -20.42
CA PRO A 94 -13.47 -0.49 -20.41
C PRO A 94 -14.54 -1.56 -20.72
N ASP A 95 -14.24 -2.51 -21.59
CA ASP A 95 -15.12 -3.63 -21.98
C ASP A 95 -15.40 -4.60 -20.83
N ALA A 96 -14.46 -4.75 -19.91
CA ALA A 96 -14.56 -5.62 -18.74
C ALA A 96 -15.24 -4.93 -17.55
N MET A 97 -15.55 -3.63 -17.67
CA MET A 97 -16.12 -2.81 -16.60
C MET A 97 -17.46 -3.36 -16.04
N PRO A 98 -18.39 -3.90 -16.85
CA PRO A 98 -19.62 -4.49 -16.33
C PRO A 98 -19.40 -5.71 -15.42
N LYS A 99 -18.21 -6.34 -15.48
CA LYS A 99 -17.83 -7.52 -14.69
C LYS A 99 -16.83 -7.21 -13.58
N ILE A 100 -16.72 -5.93 -13.16
CA ILE A 100 -15.70 -5.52 -12.19
C ILE A 100 -15.81 -6.27 -10.85
N GLY A 101 -17.02 -6.60 -10.40
CA GLY A 101 -17.24 -7.37 -9.16
C GLY A 101 -16.53 -8.72 -9.20
N ASP A 102 -16.85 -9.52 -10.22
CA ASP A 102 -16.24 -10.84 -10.44
C ASP A 102 -14.71 -10.76 -10.56
N LEU A 103 -14.20 -9.71 -11.22
CA LEU A 103 -12.75 -9.50 -11.37
C LEU A 103 -12.07 -9.17 -10.04
N ILE A 104 -12.71 -8.34 -9.20
CA ILE A 104 -12.22 -8.06 -7.85
C ILE A 104 -12.16 -9.34 -7.02
N ASP A 105 -13.22 -10.15 -7.09
CA ASP A 105 -13.27 -11.43 -6.38
C ASP A 105 -12.17 -12.39 -6.85
N ILE A 106 -11.92 -12.48 -8.16
CA ILE A 106 -10.80 -13.27 -8.71
C ILE A 106 -9.46 -12.79 -8.15
N ILE A 107 -9.23 -11.47 -8.12
CA ILE A 107 -7.97 -10.89 -7.61
C ILE A 107 -7.77 -11.23 -6.13
N ILE A 108 -8.82 -11.06 -5.32
CA ILE A 108 -8.76 -11.34 -3.88
C ILE A 108 -8.57 -12.84 -3.63
N ASN A 109 -9.32 -13.69 -4.32
CA ASN A 109 -9.24 -15.15 -4.19
C ASN A 109 -7.89 -15.72 -4.68
N ALA A 110 -7.21 -15.03 -5.59
CA ALA A 110 -5.85 -15.35 -5.99
C ALA A 110 -4.78 -14.94 -4.96
N GLY A 111 -5.19 -14.35 -3.82
CA GLY A 111 -4.31 -13.97 -2.71
C GLY A 111 -3.71 -12.58 -2.84
N PHE A 112 -4.19 -11.73 -3.77
CA PHE A 112 -3.75 -10.35 -3.87
C PHE A 112 -4.52 -9.44 -2.91
N THR A 113 -3.81 -8.46 -2.36
CA THR A 113 -4.43 -7.37 -1.59
C THR A 113 -4.55 -6.12 -2.44
N ILE A 114 -5.77 -5.62 -2.64
CA ILE A 114 -6.01 -4.34 -3.33
C ILE A 114 -5.71 -3.19 -2.38
N THR A 115 -4.51 -2.61 -2.49
CA THR A 115 -4.07 -1.51 -1.61
C THR A 115 -4.65 -0.14 -1.99
N LYS A 116 -4.93 0.08 -3.28
CA LYS A 116 -5.53 1.30 -3.84
C LYS A 116 -6.32 0.93 -5.08
N ALA A 117 -7.46 1.58 -5.28
CA ALA A 117 -8.25 1.48 -6.49
C ALA A 117 -8.67 2.88 -6.95
N LYS A 118 -8.69 3.10 -8.27
CA LYS A 118 -9.16 4.35 -8.88
C LYS A 118 -9.90 4.02 -10.17
N MET A 119 -11.15 4.44 -10.25
CA MET A 119 -11.92 4.42 -11.50
C MET A 119 -11.80 5.78 -12.15
N MET A 120 -11.40 5.81 -13.42
CA MET A 120 -11.32 7.06 -14.17
C MET A 120 -11.47 6.80 -15.66
N MET A 121 -11.96 7.81 -16.37
CA MET A 121 -11.95 7.85 -17.83
C MET A 121 -10.71 8.63 -18.25
N LEU A 122 -9.79 7.98 -18.96
CA LEU A 122 -8.57 8.64 -19.43
C LEU A 122 -8.90 9.55 -20.61
N SER A 123 -8.37 10.77 -20.60
CA SER A 123 -8.25 11.57 -21.81
C SER A 123 -7.27 10.91 -22.78
N ARG A 124 -7.35 11.26 -24.07
CA ARG A 124 -6.41 10.74 -25.07
C ARG A 124 -4.95 11.05 -24.75
N LYS A 125 -4.68 12.21 -24.13
CA LYS A 125 -3.35 12.57 -23.67
C LYS A 125 -2.87 11.65 -22.54
N GLU A 126 -3.68 11.45 -21.50
CA GLU A 126 -3.31 10.56 -20.38
C GLU A 126 -3.14 9.10 -20.84
N ALA A 127 -3.97 8.63 -21.76
CA ALA A 127 -3.82 7.30 -22.34
C ALA A 127 -2.52 7.18 -23.17
N ALA A 128 -2.17 8.23 -23.93
CA ALA A 128 -0.92 8.25 -24.70
C ALA A 128 0.31 8.24 -23.79
N ASP A 129 0.28 9.05 -22.72
CA ASP A 129 1.35 9.09 -21.72
C ASP A 129 1.49 7.73 -21.01
N PHE A 130 0.38 7.05 -20.72
CA PHE A 130 0.38 5.73 -20.07
C PHE A 130 0.90 4.61 -20.98
N TYR A 131 0.58 4.64 -22.28
CA TYR A 131 0.97 3.62 -23.26
C TYR A 131 2.17 4.02 -24.13
N VAL A 132 3.00 4.96 -23.69
CA VAL A 132 4.12 5.51 -24.47
C VAL A 132 5.05 4.43 -25.05
N ASP A 133 5.30 3.35 -24.32
CA ASP A 133 6.13 2.23 -24.76
C ASP A 133 5.57 1.51 -26.01
N HIS A 134 4.27 1.69 -26.29
CA HIS A 134 3.58 1.13 -27.44
C HIS A 134 3.46 2.12 -28.60
N GLN A 135 3.98 3.34 -28.51
CA GLN A 135 3.80 4.39 -29.52
C GLN A 135 4.25 3.98 -30.93
N SER A 136 5.28 3.13 -31.04
CA SER A 136 5.81 2.63 -32.31
C SER A 136 5.01 1.46 -32.89
N LYS A 137 4.02 0.93 -32.16
CA LYS A 137 3.25 -0.23 -32.56
C LYS A 137 2.11 0.17 -33.52
N PRO A 138 1.82 -0.65 -34.55
CA PRO A 138 0.79 -0.33 -35.53
C PRO A 138 -0.61 -0.21 -34.92
N PHE A 139 -0.89 -0.92 -33.82
CA PHE A 139 -2.17 -0.89 -33.11
C PHE A 139 -2.32 0.27 -32.11
N TYR A 140 -1.31 1.14 -31.96
CA TYR A 140 -1.29 2.14 -30.89
C TYR A 140 -2.50 3.08 -30.91
N ASN A 141 -2.85 3.60 -32.08
CA ASN A 141 -3.99 4.52 -32.21
C ASN A 141 -5.32 3.84 -31.89
N GLU A 142 -5.50 2.58 -32.30
CA GLU A 142 -6.69 1.79 -31.98
C GLU A 142 -6.77 1.50 -30.48
N LEU A 143 -5.65 1.18 -29.84
CA LEU A 143 -5.55 1.01 -28.39
C LEU A 143 -5.95 2.30 -27.65
N LEU A 144 -5.43 3.46 -28.06
CA LEU A 144 -5.81 4.73 -27.45
C LEU A 144 -7.30 5.03 -27.65
N GLN A 145 -7.84 4.79 -28.84
CA GLN A 145 -9.26 4.99 -29.11
C GLN A 145 -10.13 4.06 -28.25
N PHE A 146 -9.73 2.80 -28.11
CA PHE A 146 -10.41 1.82 -27.28
C PHE A 146 -10.42 2.22 -25.79
N ILE A 147 -9.25 2.58 -25.24
CA ILE A 147 -9.12 2.94 -23.81
C ILE A 147 -9.83 4.25 -23.47
N THR A 148 -9.93 5.18 -24.42
CA THR A 148 -10.61 6.48 -24.25
C THR A 148 -12.09 6.45 -24.65
N SER A 149 -12.57 5.32 -25.17
CA SER A 149 -13.95 5.20 -25.63
C SER A 149 -14.94 5.29 -24.46
N ARG A 150 -16.04 6.00 -24.69
CA ARG A 150 -17.19 6.01 -23.79
C ARG A 150 -18.07 4.82 -24.18
N SER A 151 -18.28 3.91 -23.24
CA SER A 151 -19.39 2.94 -23.30
C SER A 151 -20.73 3.67 -23.18
#